data_AF-A0A7Y3P783-F1
#
_entry.id   AF-A0A7Y3P783-F1
#
_cell.length_a   1.000
_cell.length_b   1.000
_cell.length_c   1.000
_cell.angle_alpha   90.00
_cell.angle_beta   90.00
_cell.angle_gamma   90.00
#
_symmetry.space_group_name_H-M   'P 1'
#
loop_
_entity.id
_entity.type
_entity.pdbx_description
1 polymer ?
#
loop_
_entity_poly.entity_id
_entity_poly.type
_entity_poly.pdbx_seq_one_letter_code
_entity_poly.pdbx_strand_id
1 'polypeptide(L)'
;MEVADRAHRLAALSRPVGLGTILVGDDGPSAKYVAMKHADCAEVGIHSVHVELPADATQDDVEAAIDSLNADPAVQSILVQLPLPEGLDEERALLRVHPEKDVDGLHPVNLGRLVMGAPGPLPCTPAGIVELLASYHVPVEGRRVVIIGRGLTIGRPLALLLAMKRPGCNAAVTVVHTGVDDLVEIVREGDVVIAAAGRAGLVTRDMVKPGAAVVGAGTSWSGTRLMSDVADDVADVAGWITPRLGGVGPMTRALLLRNAVRAAERLA
;
A
#
# COMPACT_ATOMS: atom_id res chain seq x y z
N MET A 1 -0.69 -18.67 -5.93
CA MET A 1 -1.79 -19.64 -6.10
C MET A 1 -3.14 -19.00 -5.82
N GLU A 2 -3.41 -18.47 -4.62
CA GLU A 2 -4.77 -17.98 -4.27
C GLU A 2 -5.38 -16.98 -5.28
N VAL A 3 -4.63 -15.95 -5.71
CA VAL A 3 -5.15 -14.91 -6.62
C VAL A 3 -5.45 -15.47 -8.02
N ALA A 4 -4.50 -16.19 -8.62
CA ALA A 4 -4.66 -16.77 -9.96
C ALA A 4 -5.82 -17.78 -10.02
N ASP A 5 -5.95 -18.64 -9.02
CA ASP A 5 -7.03 -19.63 -8.96
C ASP A 5 -8.41 -18.97 -8.90
N ARG A 6 -8.52 -17.87 -8.13
CA ARG A 6 -9.76 -17.10 -8.01
C ARG A 6 -10.06 -16.32 -9.29
N ALA A 7 -9.06 -15.69 -9.91
CA ALA A 7 -9.22 -14.99 -11.18
C ALA A 7 -9.68 -15.94 -12.31
N HIS A 8 -9.03 -17.11 -12.44
CA HIS A 8 -9.43 -18.13 -13.42
C HIS A 8 -10.84 -18.65 -13.18
N ARG A 9 -11.24 -18.85 -11.91
CA ARG A 9 -12.61 -19.27 -11.57
C ARG A 9 -13.64 -18.22 -12.01
N LEU A 10 -13.38 -16.94 -11.77
CA LEU A 10 -14.26 -15.86 -12.19
C LEU A 10 -14.35 -15.76 -13.72
N ALA A 11 -13.21 -15.91 -14.41
CA ALA A 11 -13.18 -15.95 -15.87
C ALA A 11 -14.00 -17.12 -16.45
N ALA A 12 -13.93 -18.31 -15.84
CA ALA A 12 -14.73 -19.48 -16.22
C ALA A 12 -16.25 -19.28 -16.02
N LEU A 13 -16.63 -18.34 -15.15
CA LEU A 13 -18.02 -17.90 -14.94
C LEU A 13 -18.41 -16.71 -15.84
N SER A 14 -17.62 -16.42 -16.89
CA SER A 14 -17.81 -15.27 -17.79
C SER A 14 -17.78 -13.92 -17.07
N ARG A 15 -16.98 -13.82 -16.00
CA ARG A 15 -16.83 -12.63 -15.16
C ARG A 15 -15.35 -12.31 -14.95
N PRO A 16 -14.60 -11.99 -16.02
CA PRO A 16 -13.17 -11.74 -15.90
C PRO A 16 -12.89 -10.58 -14.94
N VAL A 17 -11.74 -10.64 -14.28
CA VAL A 17 -11.29 -9.58 -13.38
C VAL A 17 -10.58 -8.50 -14.20
N GLY A 18 -11.00 -7.26 -14.03
CA GLY A 18 -10.51 -6.08 -14.71
C GLY A 18 -9.88 -5.06 -13.77
N LEU A 19 -8.66 -4.63 -14.07
CA LEU A 19 -7.95 -3.56 -13.38
C LEU A 19 -7.59 -2.42 -14.35
N GLY A 20 -8.16 -1.24 -14.12
CA GLY A 20 -7.76 0.01 -14.76
C GLY A 20 -6.61 0.65 -14.00
N THR A 21 -5.62 1.20 -14.69
CA THR A 21 -4.54 1.98 -14.09
C THR A 21 -4.36 3.31 -14.81
N ILE A 22 -4.16 4.39 -14.06
CA ILE A 22 -3.84 5.71 -14.60
C ILE A 22 -2.43 6.09 -14.14
N LEU A 23 -1.57 6.43 -15.09
CA LEU A 23 -0.24 7.01 -14.88
C LEU A 23 -0.21 8.40 -15.53
N VAL A 24 0.27 9.40 -14.80
CA VAL A 24 0.41 10.77 -15.31
C VAL A 24 1.87 11.18 -15.27
N GLY A 25 2.42 11.55 -16.42
CA GLY A 25 3.83 11.91 -16.58
C GLY A 25 4.79 10.73 -16.67
N ASP A 26 6.08 11.03 -16.59
CA ASP A 26 7.19 10.13 -16.91
C ASP A 26 8.10 9.82 -15.72
N ASP A 27 7.57 9.91 -14.48
CA ASP A 27 8.30 9.54 -13.27
C ASP A 27 8.81 8.09 -13.37
N GLY A 28 10.12 7.93 -13.58
CA GLY A 28 10.75 6.64 -13.86
C GLY A 28 10.42 5.55 -12.82
N PRO A 29 10.43 5.85 -11.51
CA PRO A 29 9.93 4.93 -10.48
C PRO A 29 8.46 4.52 -10.68
N SER A 30 7.54 5.48 -10.89
CA SER A 30 6.12 5.21 -11.06
C SER A 30 5.82 4.39 -12.31
N ALA A 31 6.46 4.70 -13.44
CA ALA A 31 6.34 3.93 -14.68
C ALA A 31 6.77 2.47 -14.50
N LYS A 32 7.89 2.23 -13.80
CA LYS A 32 8.34 0.87 -13.47
C LYS A 32 7.34 0.13 -12.58
N TYR A 33 6.79 0.79 -11.56
CA TYR A 33 5.80 0.17 -10.69
C TYR A 33 4.53 -0.22 -11.44
N VAL A 34 4.03 0.63 -12.34
CA VAL A 34 2.85 0.32 -13.15
C VAL A 34 3.14 -0.82 -14.11
N ALA A 35 4.29 -0.82 -14.79
CA ALA A 35 4.70 -1.93 -15.65
C ALA A 35 4.75 -3.27 -14.90
N MET A 36 5.27 -3.28 -13.66
CA MET A 36 5.27 -4.48 -12.81
C MET A 36 3.84 -4.93 -12.46
N LYS A 37 2.91 -4.00 -12.17
CA LYS A 37 1.51 -4.34 -11.87
C LYS A 37 0.81 -4.97 -13.07
N HIS A 38 1.08 -4.51 -14.30
CA HIS A 38 0.55 -5.13 -15.52
C HIS A 38 1.14 -6.51 -15.77
N ALA A 39 2.45 -6.69 -15.55
CA ALA A 39 3.09 -7.99 -15.64
C ALA A 39 2.47 -8.98 -14.64
N ASP A 40 2.28 -8.54 -13.38
CA ASP A 40 1.63 -9.35 -12.34
C ASP A 40 0.17 -9.69 -12.73
N CYS A 41 -0.59 -8.75 -13.33
CA CYS A 41 -1.94 -9.01 -13.84
C CYS A 41 -1.95 -10.09 -14.92
N ALA A 42 -1.04 -9.99 -15.89
CA ALA A 42 -0.92 -10.96 -16.98
C ALA A 42 -0.57 -12.36 -16.46
N GLU A 43 0.31 -12.45 -15.45
CA GLU A 43 0.69 -13.72 -14.83
C GLU A 43 -0.51 -14.44 -14.17
N VAL A 44 -1.43 -13.68 -13.55
CA VAL A 44 -2.56 -14.25 -12.80
C VAL A 44 -3.89 -14.25 -13.56
N GLY A 45 -3.89 -13.85 -14.84
CA GLY A 45 -5.09 -13.85 -15.68
C GLY A 45 -6.08 -12.71 -15.41
N ILE A 46 -5.59 -11.56 -14.92
CA ILE A 46 -6.37 -10.33 -14.75
C ILE A 46 -6.26 -9.50 -16.04
N HIS A 47 -7.40 -9.10 -16.59
CA HIS A 47 -7.45 -8.12 -17.67
C HIS A 47 -7.05 -6.75 -17.13
N SER A 48 -6.06 -6.10 -17.75
CA SER A 48 -5.62 -4.78 -17.31
C SER A 48 -5.76 -3.74 -18.42
N VAL A 49 -6.36 -2.59 -18.09
CA VAL A 49 -6.47 -1.43 -18.97
C VAL A 49 -5.53 -0.35 -18.46
N HIS A 50 -4.60 0.08 -19.30
CA HIS A 50 -3.62 1.11 -18.97
C HIS A 50 -3.98 2.43 -19.66
N VAL A 51 -4.05 3.51 -18.88
CA VAL A 51 -4.18 4.88 -19.38
C VAL A 51 -2.95 5.65 -18.96
N GLU A 52 -2.20 6.13 -19.95
CA GLU A 52 -1.03 6.97 -19.77
C GLU A 52 -1.37 8.39 -20.23
N LEU A 53 -1.20 9.36 -19.33
CA LEU A 53 -1.40 10.78 -19.60
C LEU A 53 -0.04 11.50 -19.56
N PRO A 54 0.18 12.52 -20.39
CA PRO A 54 1.44 13.26 -20.38
C PRO A 54 1.62 14.07 -19.09
N ALA A 55 2.85 14.50 -18.80
CA ALA A 55 3.18 15.24 -17.58
C ALA A 55 2.50 16.62 -17.49
N ASP A 56 2.08 17.17 -18.64
CA ASP A 56 1.35 18.44 -18.76
C ASP A 56 -0.18 18.26 -18.82
N ALA A 57 -0.68 17.04 -18.56
CA ALA A 57 -2.12 16.78 -18.47
C ALA A 57 -2.77 17.65 -17.39
N THR A 58 -3.97 18.13 -17.69
CA THR A 58 -4.76 18.93 -16.75
C THR A 58 -5.51 18.05 -15.75
N GLN A 59 -5.99 18.66 -14.67
CA GLN A 59 -6.86 17.96 -13.71
C GLN A 59 -8.10 17.35 -14.40
N ASP A 60 -8.66 18.06 -15.37
CA ASP A 60 -9.85 17.60 -16.11
C ASP A 60 -9.53 16.38 -16.99
N ASP A 61 -8.31 16.29 -17.55
CA ASP A 61 -7.86 15.12 -18.31
C ASP A 61 -7.75 13.87 -17.41
N VAL A 62 -7.22 14.04 -16.20
CA VAL A 62 -7.12 12.97 -15.20
C VAL A 62 -8.51 12.52 -14.77
N GLU A 63 -9.42 13.46 -14.48
CA GLU A 63 -10.79 13.15 -14.08
C GLU A 63 -11.58 12.46 -15.21
N ALA A 64 -11.39 12.89 -16.47
CA ALA A 64 -12.00 12.25 -17.63
C ALA A 64 -11.50 10.81 -17.84
N ALA A 65 -10.21 10.56 -17.63
CA ALA A 65 -9.65 9.21 -17.67
C ALA A 65 -10.25 8.31 -16.57
N ILE A 66 -10.39 8.84 -15.35
CA ILE A 66 -11.05 8.13 -14.24
C ILE A 66 -12.51 7.82 -14.58
N ASP A 67 -13.24 8.78 -15.13
CA ASP A 67 -14.64 8.62 -15.52
C ASP A 67 -14.84 7.55 -16.59
N SER A 68 -13.96 7.50 -17.59
CA SER A 68 -13.95 6.47 -18.61
C SER A 68 -13.82 5.07 -17.99
N LEU A 69 -12.85 4.89 -17.08
CA LEU A 69 -12.66 3.61 -16.37
C LEU A 69 -13.80 3.29 -15.39
N ASN A 70 -14.40 4.32 -14.77
CA ASN A 70 -15.58 4.15 -13.92
C ASN A 70 -16.78 3.64 -14.72
N ALA A 71 -16.97 4.11 -15.95
CA ALA A 71 -18.05 3.72 -16.84
C ALA A 71 -17.82 2.36 -17.53
N ASP A 72 -16.57 1.93 -17.67
CA ASP A 72 -16.23 0.67 -18.34
C ASP A 72 -16.69 -0.56 -17.52
N PRO A 73 -17.62 -1.39 -18.03
CA PRO A 73 -18.07 -2.61 -17.35
C PRO A 73 -17.00 -3.71 -17.33
N ALA A 74 -15.98 -3.65 -18.19
CA ALA A 74 -14.85 -4.57 -18.19
C ALA A 74 -13.83 -4.26 -17.08
N VAL A 75 -13.92 -3.11 -16.42
CA VAL A 75 -13.03 -2.67 -15.34
C VAL A 75 -13.76 -2.72 -14.00
N GLN A 76 -13.42 -3.66 -13.13
CA GLN A 76 -14.05 -3.76 -11.80
C GLN A 76 -13.29 -2.99 -10.72
N SER A 77 -12.06 -2.58 -11.01
CA SER A 77 -11.23 -1.85 -10.05
C SER A 77 -10.25 -0.90 -10.76
N ILE A 78 -9.90 0.21 -10.12
CA ILE A 78 -9.13 1.32 -10.68
C ILE A 78 -8.04 1.72 -9.68
N LEU A 79 -6.83 1.87 -10.19
CA LEU A 79 -5.69 2.47 -9.51
C LEU A 79 -5.33 3.80 -10.17
N VAL A 80 -5.29 4.87 -9.39
CA VAL A 80 -4.58 6.11 -9.75
C VAL A 80 -3.16 6.00 -9.18
N GLN A 81 -2.14 5.99 -10.03
CA GLN A 81 -0.76 5.91 -9.57
C GLN A 81 -0.33 7.25 -8.97
N LEU A 82 0.06 7.22 -7.69
CA LEU A 82 0.58 8.37 -6.95
C LEU A 82 2.12 8.30 -6.81
N PRO A 83 2.80 9.45 -6.62
CA PRO A 83 2.24 10.81 -6.61
C PRO A 83 1.85 11.30 -8.00
N LEU A 84 0.91 12.23 -8.10
CA LEU A 84 0.64 12.95 -9.34
C LEU A 84 1.69 14.07 -9.56
N PRO A 85 1.92 14.51 -10.81
CA PRO A 85 2.70 15.71 -11.10
C PRO A 85 2.27 16.93 -10.27
N GLU A 86 3.23 17.81 -10.00
CA GLU A 86 2.99 19.03 -9.22
C GLU A 86 1.88 19.89 -9.84
N GLY A 87 0.95 20.37 -9.01
CA GLY A 87 -0.19 21.18 -9.44
C GLY A 87 -1.48 20.40 -9.69
N LEU A 88 -1.41 19.07 -9.79
CA LEU A 88 -2.60 18.21 -9.81
C LEU A 88 -3.08 17.89 -8.40
N ASP A 89 -4.40 17.75 -8.27
CA ASP A 89 -5.07 17.48 -7.01
C ASP A 89 -5.33 15.98 -6.86
N GLU A 90 -4.45 15.33 -6.07
CA GLU A 90 -4.55 13.90 -5.75
C GLU A 90 -5.85 13.56 -5.01
N GLU A 91 -6.35 14.46 -4.14
CA GLU A 91 -7.58 14.21 -3.39
C GLU A 91 -8.79 14.20 -4.32
N ARG A 92 -8.87 15.15 -5.26
CA ARG A 92 -9.90 15.15 -6.29
C ARG A 92 -9.84 13.89 -7.15
N ALA A 93 -8.65 13.46 -7.56
CA ALA A 93 -8.49 12.23 -8.33
C ALA A 93 -8.97 11.00 -7.53
N LEU A 94 -8.57 10.87 -6.26
CA LEU A 94 -9.00 9.76 -5.41
C LEU A 94 -10.52 9.76 -5.15
N LEU A 95 -11.14 10.93 -4.95
CA LEU A 95 -12.59 11.08 -4.78
C LEU A 95 -13.39 10.81 -6.05
N ARG A 96 -12.76 10.92 -7.23
CA ARG A 96 -13.42 10.67 -8.51
C ARG A 96 -13.56 9.17 -8.81
N VAL A 97 -12.68 8.33 -8.26
CA VAL A 97 -12.79 6.87 -8.39
C VAL A 97 -14.05 6.39 -7.65
N HIS A 98 -14.90 5.58 -8.28
CA HIS A 98 -16.02 4.99 -7.55
C HIS A 98 -15.51 4.15 -6.37
N PRO A 99 -16.06 4.28 -5.15
CA PRO A 99 -15.55 3.58 -3.98
C PRO A 99 -15.60 2.04 -4.10
N GLU A 100 -16.51 1.50 -4.90
CA GLU A 100 -16.56 0.06 -5.19
C GLU A 100 -15.46 -0.40 -6.16
N LYS A 101 -14.92 0.52 -6.97
CA LYS A 101 -13.80 0.29 -7.88
C LYS A 101 -12.44 0.71 -7.29
N ASP A 102 -12.38 1.32 -6.11
CA ASP A 102 -11.10 1.69 -5.48
C ASP A 102 -10.29 0.44 -5.06
N VAL A 103 -9.30 0.10 -5.88
CA VAL A 103 -8.48 -1.09 -5.67
C VAL A 103 -7.47 -0.90 -4.55
N ASP A 104 -7.01 0.33 -4.34
CA ASP A 104 -5.93 0.65 -3.42
C ASP A 104 -6.44 0.97 -2.02
N GLY A 105 -7.77 1.04 -1.82
CA GLY A 105 -8.42 1.24 -0.53
C GLY A 105 -8.23 2.65 0.04
N LEU A 106 -7.89 3.63 -0.80
CA LEU A 106 -7.56 4.99 -0.39
C LEU A 106 -8.72 5.97 -0.56
N HIS A 107 -9.82 5.57 -1.21
CA HIS A 107 -11.00 6.40 -1.33
C HIS A 107 -11.55 6.71 0.09
N PRO A 108 -11.92 7.96 0.41
CA PRO A 108 -12.37 8.34 1.76
C PRO A 108 -13.50 7.48 2.32
N VAL A 109 -14.46 7.05 1.49
CA VAL A 109 -15.51 6.07 1.88
C VAL A 109 -14.90 4.74 2.35
N ASN A 110 -13.87 4.21 1.69
CA ASN A 110 -13.24 2.95 2.08
C ASN A 110 -12.34 3.10 3.31
N LEU A 111 -11.66 4.23 3.46
CA LEU A 111 -10.99 4.58 4.71
C LEU A 111 -11.99 4.74 5.86
N GLY A 112 -13.16 5.32 5.61
CA GLY A 112 -14.27 5.37 6.57
C GLY A 112 -14.82 3.99 6.92
N ARG A 113 -14.95 3.09 5.94
CA ARG A 113 -15.30 1.67 6.17
C ARG A 113 -14.25 0.98 7.05
N LEU A 114 -12.96 1.23 6.83
CA LEU A 114 -11.89 0.74 7.70
C LEU A 114 -12.06 1.25 9.14
N VAL A 115 -12.31 2.55 9.34
CA VAL A 115 -12.56 3.12 10.67
C VAL A 115 -13.76 2.45 11.36
N MET A 116 -14.85 2.21 10.63
CA MET A 116 -16.05 1.54 11.16
C MET A 116 -15.86 0.02 11.38
N GLY A 117 -14.78 -0.57 10.85
CA GLY A 117 -14.66 -2.03 10.75
C GLY A 117 -15.65 -2.67 9.77
N ALA A 118 -16.19 -1.89 8.85
CA ALA A 118 -17.13 -2.36 7.83
C ALA A 118 -16.38 -3.04 6.66
N PRO A 119 -17.05 -3.93 5.90
CA PRO A 119 -16.47 -4.53 4.71
C PRO A 119 -16.06 -3.48 3.67
N GLY A 120 -14.86 -3.62 3.13
CA GLY A 120 -14.29 -2.73 2.11
C GLY A 120 -12.92 -3.20 1.65
N PRO A 121 -12.36 -2.63 0.56
CA PRO A 121 -10.96 -2.83 0.22
C PRO A 121 -10.07 -2.24 1.33
N LEU A 122 -8.99 -2.95 1.64
CA LEU A 122 -7.99 -2.46 2.59
C LEU A 122 -6.84 -1.81 1.83
N PRO A 123 -6.24 -0.73 2.38
CA PRO A 123 -5.02 -0.14 1.84
C PRO A 123 -3.93 -1.17 1.56
N CYS A 124 -3.45 -1.26 0.32
CA CYS A 124 -2.63 -2.38 -0.14
C CYS A 124 -1.32 -2.51 0.64
N THR A 125 -0.59 -1.41 0.84
CA THR A 125 0.66 -1.42 1.61
C THR A 125 0.44 -1.76 3.08
N PRO A 126 -0.51 -1.12 3.81
CA PRO A 126 -0.85 -1.53 5.17
C PRO A 126 -1.25 -3.00 5.31
N ALA A 127 -2.14 -3.48 4.43
CA ALA A 127 -2.56 -4.88 4.43
C ALA A 127 -1.38 -5.83 4.12
N GLY A 128 -0.47 -5.41 3.25
CA GLY A 128 0.73 -6.17 2.89
C GLY A 128 1.72 -6.28 4.05
N ILE A 129 1.89 -5.22 4.84
CA ILE A 129 2.71 -5.26 6.05
C ILE A 129 2.13 -6.23 7.08
N VAL A 130 0.81 -6.18 7.32
CA VAL A 130 0.13 -7.11 8.24
C VAL A 130 0.30 -8.55 7.77
N GLU A 131 0.09 -8.83 6.49
CA GLU A 131 0.25 -10.16 5.89
C GLU A 131 1.70 -10.67 6.00
N LEU A 132 2.68 -9.78 5.77
CA LEU A 132 4.10 -10.10 5.88
C LEU A 132 4.46 -10.48 7.32
N LEU A 133 4.06 -9.66 8.30
CA LEU A 133 4.29 -9.94 9.72
C LEU A 133 3.67 -11.27 10.14
N ALA A 134 2.44 -11.54 9.72
CA ALA A 134 1.74 -12.80 9.99
C ALA A 134 2.45 -14.01 9.37
N SER A 135 2.92 -13.89 8.12
CA SER A 135 3.61 -14.96 7.40
C SER A 135 4.92 -15.38 8.08
N TYR A 136 5.57 -14.46 8.77
CA TYR A 136 6.80 -14.71 9.54
C TYR A 136 6.55 -14.93 11.04
N HIS A 137 5.28 -15.10 11.44
CA HIS A 137 4.86 -15.37 12.82
C HIS A 137 5.35 -14.29 13.81
N VAL A 138 5.45 -13.04 13.37
CA VAL A 138 5.78 -11.92 14.24
C VAL A 138 4.61 -11.66 15.20
N PRO A 139 4.82 -11.66 16.53
CA PRO A 139 3.74 -11.37 17.46
C PRO A 139 3.33 -9.89 17.35
N VAL A 140 2.08 -9.63 16.95
CA VAL A 140 1.50 -8.28 16.84
C VAL A 140 0.39 -8.04 17.86
N GLU A 141 -0.46 -9.06 18.10
CA GLU A 141 -1.60 -8.93 19.01
C GLU A 141 -1.14 -8.62 20.45
N GLY A 142 -1.71 -7.56 21.03
CA GLY A 142 -1.36 -7.06 22.36
C GLY A 142 0.03 -6.42 22.47
N ARG A 143 0.77 -6.25 21.36
CA ARG A 143 2.12 -5.67 21.35
C ARG A 143 2.10 -4.18 21.06
N ARG A 144 3.21 -3.50 21.40
CA ARG A 144 3.44 -2.10 21.05
C ARG A 144 3.96 -2.00 19.63
N VAL A 145 3.18 -1.40 18.73
CA VAL A 145 3.61 -1.09 17.37
C VAL A 145 3.84 0.42 17.26
N VAL A 146 5.07 0.80 16.90
CA VAL A 146 5.42 2.21 16.66
C VAL A 146 5.57 2.44 15.16
N ILE A 147 4.77 3.35 14.63
CA ILE A 147 4.78 3.73 13.21
C ILE A 147 5.43 5.10 13.08
N ILE A 148 6.53 5.17 12.33
CA ILE A 148 7.23 6.42 12.02
C ILE A 148 6.74 6.90 10.65
N GLY A 149 5.93 7.97 10.65
CA GLY A 149 5.33 8.53 9.45
C GLY A 149 3.80 8.43 9.45
N ARG A 150 3.16 9.45 8.89
CA ARG A 150 1.70 9.63 8.86
C ARG A 150 1.15 9.92 7.46
N GLY A 151 1.82 9.39 6.43
CA GLY A 151 1.37 9.50 5.04
C GLY A 151 -0.02 8.89 4.83
N LEU A 152 -0.71 9.34 3.78
CA LEU A 152 -2.05 8.84 3.42
C LEU A 152 -2.05 7.35 3.05
N THR A 153 -0.98 6.89 2.40
CA THR A 153 -0.90 5.55 1.78
C THR A 153 -0.44 4.46 2.73
N ILE A 154 0.29 4.82 3.81
CA ILE A 154 0.89 3.85 4.74
C ILE A 154 0.53 4.19 6.18
N GLY A 155 1.15 5.21 6.77
CA GLY A 155 1.15 5.39 8.23
C GLY A 155 -0.24 5.53 8.87
N ARG A 156 -1.07 6.45 8.35
CA ARG A 156 -2.43 6.68 8.86
C ARG A 156 -3.33 5.45 8.74
N PRO A 157 -3.52 4.84 7.55
CA PRO A 157 -4.36 3.65 7.43
C PRO A 157 -3.80 2.43 8.17
N LEU A 158 -2.48 2.27 8.23
CA LEU A 158 -1.85 1.17 8.97
C LEU A 158 -2.11 1.28 10.47
N ALA A 159 -2.10 2.49 11.02
CA ALA A 159 -2.42 2.70 12.42
C ALA A 159 -3.84 2.26 12.76
N LEU A 160 -4.82 2.65 11.93
CA LEU A 160 -6.20 2.21 12.05
C LEU A 160 -6.29 0.68 11.93
N LEU A 161 -5.63 0.10 10.93
CA LEU A 161 -5.69 -1.32 10.64
C LEU A 161 -5.17 -2.19 11.79
N LEU A 162 -4.00 -1.85 12.33
CA LEU A 162 -3.34 -2.59 13.39
C LEU A 162 -4.08 -2.51 14.73
N ALA A 163 -4.84 -1.43 14.97
CA ALA A 163 -5.66 -1.29 16.17
C ALA A 163 -6.95 -2.14 16.12
N MET A 164 -7.36 -2.62 14.96
CA MET A 164 -8.59 -3.41 14.80
C MET A 164 -8.50 -4.78 15.49
N LYS A 165 -9.60 -5.24 16.08
CA LYS A 165 -9.75 -6.61 16.62
C LYS A 165 -9.88 -7.64 15.49
N ARG A 166 -8.75 -8.02 14.90
CA ARG A 166 -8.65 -9.01 13.81
C ARG A 166 -7.31 -9.77 13.87
N PRO A 167 -7.21 -10.96 13.26
CA PRO A 167 -5.97 -11.74 13.24
C PRO A 167 -4.80 -10.93 12.67
N GLY A 168 -3.65 -10.99 13.36
CA GLY A 168 -2.44 -10.26 12.96
C GLY A 168 -2.49 -8.74 13.21
N CYS A 169 -3.51 -8.25 13.92
CA CYS A 169 -3.65 -6.85 14.33
C CYS A 169 -3.84 -6.78 15.86
N ASN A 170 -4.85 -6.08 16.38
CA ASN A 170 -5.15 -5.96 17.80
C ASN A 170 -3.95 -5.46 18.65
N ALA A 171 -3.20 -4.49 18.12
CA ALA A 171 -2.01 -3.93 18.75
C ALA A 171 -2.29 -2.61 19.49
N ALA A 172 -1.42 -2.26 20.43
CA ALA A 172 -1.31 -0.89 20.94
C ALA A 172 -0.44 -0.10 19.96
N VAL A 173 -1.02 0.89 19.28
CA VAL A 173 -0.36 1.60 18.18
C VAL A 173 -0.01 3.03 18.56
N THR A 174 1.25 3.41 18.36
CA THR A 174 1.73 4.79 18.49
C THR A 174 2.23 5.29 17.13
N VAL A 175 1.74 6.44 16.69
CA VAL A 175 2.20 7.09 15.46
C VAL A 175 3.10 8.26 15.84
N VAL A 176 4.35 8.22 15.38
CA VAL A 176 5.32 9.31 15.54
C VAL A 176 5.66 9.93 14.19
N HIS A 177 6.03 11.20 14.20
CA HIS A 177 6.26 11.99 12.99
C HIS A 177 7.12 13.22 13.30
N THR A 178 7.41 14.04 12.29
CA THR A 178 8.29 15.22 12.39
C THR A 178 7.92 16.23 13.48
N GLY A 179 6.67 16.26 13.94
CA GLY A 179 6.23 17.08 15.07
C GLY A 179 6.31 16.43 16.46
N VAL A 180 7.05 15.32 16.63
CA VAL A 180 7.28 14.64 17.93
C VAL A 180 8.75 14.80 18.33
N ASP A 181 9.01 15.44 19.47
CA ASP A 181 10.37 15.80 19.89
C ASP A 181 11.16 14.60 20.45
N ASP A 182 10.50 13.71 21.19
CA ASP A 182 11.08 12.55 21.89
C ASP A 182 10.93 11.23 21.12
N LEU A 183 10.89 11.32 19.79
CA LEU A 183 10.61 10.19 18.88
C LEU A 183 11.50 8.96 19.15
N VAL A 184 12.79 9.15 19.45
CA VAL A 184 13.72 8.04 19.69
C VAL A 184 13.30 7.19 20.89
N GLU A 185 12.90 7.82 22.00
CA GLU A 185 12.48 7.11 23.20
C GLU A 185 11.19 6.32 22.94
N ILE A 186 10.23 6.92 22.23
CA ILE A 186 8.99 6.24 21.86
C ILE A 186 9.26 5.04 20.95
N VAL A 187 10.16 5.18 19.96
CA VAL A 187 10.52 4.08 19.04
C VAL A 187 11.18 2.91 19.78
N ARG A 188 11.99 3.18 20.82
CA ARG A 188 12.61 2.14 21.66
C ARG A 188 11.61 1.29 22.45
N GLU A 189 10.39 1.77 22.65
CA GLU A 189 9.33 0.98 23.31
C GLU A 189 8.64 -0.03 22.38
N GLY A 190 8.83 0.11 21.07
CA GLY A 190 8.18 -0.72 20.06
C GLY A 190 8.66 -2.17 20.08
N ASP A 191 7.73 -3.10 20.24
CA ASP A 191 7.96 -4.52 19.93
C ASP A 191 7.99 -4.73 18.40
N VAL A 192 7.26 -3.87 17.66
CA VAL A 192 7.32 -3.75 16.20
C VAL A 192 7.51 -2.28 15.84
N VAL A 193 8.52 -1.97 15.02
CA VAL A 193 8.80 -0.64 14.49
C VAL A 193 8.55 -0.63 12.98
N ILE A 194 7.74 0.30 12.51
CA ILE A 194 7.40 0.43 11.09
C ILE A 194 7.84 1.80 10.60
N ALA A 195 8.86 1.84 9.75
CA ALA A 195 9.42 3.05 9.18
C ALA A 195 8.76 3.36 7.83
N ALA A 196 7.98 4.44 7.76
CA ALA A 196 7.19 4.87 6.61
C ALA A 196 7.26 6.39 6.42
N ALA A 197 8.44 6.96 6.60
CA ALA A 197 8.72 8.40 6.53
C ALA A 197 9.37 8.84 5.21
N GLY A 198 9.93 7.91 4.42
CA GLY A 198 10.59 8.23 3.14
C GLY A 198 11.92 8.96 3.34
N ARG A 199 12.65 8.65 4.41
CA ARG A 199 13.95 9.24 4.76
C ARG A 199 14.97 8.15 5.02
N ALA A 200 15.90 7.99 4.08
CA ALA A 200 16.95 6.98 4.13
C ALA A 200 17.70 6.96 5.48
N GLY A 201 17.83 5.77 6.08
CA GLY A 201 18.58 5.55 7.31
C GLY A 201 18.05 6.30 8.54
N LEU A 202 16.77 6.67 8.54
CA LEU A 202 16.11 7.32 9.68
C LEU A 202 16.12 6.45 10.94
N VAL A 203 15.85 5.15 10.81
CA VAL A 203 15.85 4.21 11.94
C VAL A 203 17.24 3.59 12.05
N THR A 204 17.93 3.88 13.15
CA THR A 204 19.27 3.37 13.47
C THR A 204 19.21 2.29 14.55
N ARG A 205 20.31 1.54 14.71
CA ARG A 205 20.43 0.46 15.70
C ARG A 205 20.02 0.89 17.11
N ASP A 206 20.43 2.07 17.55
CA ASP A 206 20.19 2.55 18.92
C ASP A 206 18.72 2.94 19.18
N MET A 207 17.90 3.10 18.13
CA MET A 207 16.47 3.36 18.27
C MET A 207 15.65 2.08 18.48
N VAL A 208 16.24 0.90 18.23
CA VAL A 208 15.51 -0.37 18.18
C VAL A 208 15.81 -1.21 19.41
N LYS A 209 14.75 -1.66 20.09
CA LYS A 209 14.83 -2.61 21.20
C LYS A 209 15.37 -3.97 20.71
N PRO A 210 16.28 -4.64 21.45
CA PRO A 210 16.74 -5.98 21.13
C PRO A 210 15.59 -6.96 20.91
N GLY A 211 15.61 -7.66 19.77
CA GLY A 211 14.60 -8.65 19.38
C GLY A 211 13.31 -8.06 18.80
N ALA A 212 13.18 -6.74 18.66
CA ALA A 212 12.01 -6.14 18.01
C ALA A 212 11.95 -6.49 16.51
N ALA A 213 10.74 -6.47 15.95
CA ALA A 213 10.56 -6.56 14.50
C ALA A 213 10.64 -5.17 13.86
N VAL A 214 11.34 -5.04 12.74
CA VAL A 214 11.51 -3.77 12.03
C VAL A 214 11.08 -3.91 10.57
N VAL A 215 10.13 -3.06 10.16
CA VAL A 215 9.60 -3.02 8.80
C VAL A 215 9.96 -1.68 8.15
N GLY A 216 10.79 -1.73 7.11
CA GLY A 216 11.06 -0.60 6.23
C GLY A 216 10.02 -0.55 5.10
N ALA A 217 9.09 0.39 5.19
CA ALA A 217 8.03 0.61 4.21
C ALA A 217 8.21 1.93 3.43
N GLY A 218 8.89 2.92 4.02
CA GLY A 218 9.27 4.14 3.34
C GLY A 218 10.47 3.92 2.44
N THR A 219 10.41 4.55 1.27
CA THR A 219 11.45 4.47 0.25
C THR A 219 11.83 5.86 -0.21
N SER A 220 13.13 6.11 -0.32
CA SER A 220 13.67 7.28 -1.01
C SER A 220 14.67 6.85 -2.09
N TRP A 221 15.09 7.78 -2.94
CA TRP A 221 16.01 7.47 -4.04
C TRP A 221 17.29 8.28 -3.92
N SER A 222 18.42 7.63 -4.19
CA SER A 222 19.73 8.27 -4.39
C SER A 222 20.21 7.93 -5.80
N GLY A 223 19.99 8.85 -6.73
CA GLY A 223 20.08 8.55 -8.16
C GLY A 223 19.10 7.44 -8.54
N THR A 224 19.59 6.34 -9.09
CA THR A 224 18.78 5.16 -9.47
C THR A 224 18.66 4.11 -8.37
N ARG A 225 19.27 4.34 -7.20
CA ARG A 225 19.28 3.38 -6.10
C ARG A 225 18.13 3.65 -5.13
N LEU A 226 17.34 2.61 -4.86
CA LEU A 226 16.34 2.60 -3.81
C LEU A 226 17.02 2.55 -2.43
N MET A 227 16.62 3.47 -1.56
CA MET A 227 17.09 3.59 -0.18
C MET A 227 15.94 3.27 0.77
N SER A 228 16.26 2.61 1.89
CA SER A 228 15.29 2.29 2.94
C SER A 228 15.37 3.28 4.08
N ASP A 229 14.24 3.53 4.72
CA ASP A 229 14.19 4.28 5.98
C ASP A 229 14.98 3.63 7.13
N VAL A 230 15.32 2.35 7.00
CA VAL A 230 16.01 1.57 8.03
C VAL A 230 17.50 1.44 7.67
N ALA A 231 18.37 1.79 8.61
CA ALA A 231 19.81 1.65 8.47
C ALA A 231 20.25 0.17 8.55
N ASP A 232 21.39 -0.15 7.93
CA ASP A 232 21.88 -1.53 7.80
C ASP A 232 22.27 -2.14 9.16
N ASP A 233 22.72 -1.32 10.11
CA ASP A 233 23.15 -1.73 11.46
C ASP A 233 21.98 -2.16 12.38
N VAL A 234 20.74 -1.91 11.98
CA VAL A 234 19.54 -2.39 12.69
C VAL A 234 19.45 -3.92 12.66
N ALA A 235 20.03 -4.57 11.65
CA ALA A 235 20.07 -6.03 11.56
C ALA A 235 20.84 -6.69 12.73
N ASP A 236 21.74 -5.95 13.39
CA ASP A 236 22.53 -6.45 14.51
C ASP A 236 21.71 -6.55 15.82
N VAL A 237 20.52 -5.96 15.87
CA VAL A 237 19.70 -5.87 17.10
C VAL A 237 18.26 -6.38 16.90
N ALA A 238 17.71 -6.26 15.69
CA ALA A 238 16.34 -6.66 15.39
C ALA A 238 16.20 -8.19 15.37
N GLY A 239 15.07 -8.69 15.90
CA GLY A 239 14.69 -10.10 15.78
C GLY A 239 14.13 -10.44 14.39
N TRP A 240 13.52 -9.44 13.74
CA TRP A 240 13.05 -9.50 12.35
C TRP A 240 13.36 -8.18 11.66
N ILE A 241 13.76 -8.23 10.40
CA ILE A 241 13.96 -7.03 9.59
C ILE A 241 13.56 -7.31 8.15
N THR A 242 12.81 -6.39 7.54
CA THR A 242 12.53 -6.48 6.10
C THR A 242 13.77 -6.10 5.29
N PRO A 243 14.11 -6.84 4.22
CA PRO A 243 15.17 -6.42 3.32
C PRO A 243 14.78 -5.13 2.57
N ARG A 244 15.79 -4.37 2.13
CA ARG A 244 15.58 -3.15 1.33
C ARG A 244 14.77 -3.38 0.05
N LEU A 245 15.00 -4.52 -0.61
CA LEU A 245 14.27 -4.98 -1.79
C LEU A 245 13.67 -6.36 -1.48
N GLY A 246 12.44 -6.59 -1.94
CA GLY A 246 11.77 -7.88 -1.74
C GLY A 246 10.91 -7.97 -0.47
N GLY A 247 10.84 -6.92 0.35
CA GLY A 247 10.00 -6.85 1.55
C GLY A 247 8.59 -6.35 1.26
N VAL A 248 8.30 -5.10 1.63
CA VAL A 248 6.96 -4.51 1.54
C VAL A 248 6.46 -4.34 0.10
N GLY A 249 7.32 -3.93 -0.82
CA GLY A 249 6.93 -3.61 -2.21
C GLY A 249 6.21 -4.75 -2.96
N PRO A 250 6.75 -5.98 -3.01
CA PRO A 250 6.05 -7.13 -3.60
C PRO A 250 4.70 -7.44 -2.93
N MET A 251 4.62 -7.29 -1.60
CA MET A 251 3.37 -7.47 -0.88
C MET A 251 2.32 -6.45 -1.32
N THR A 252 2.69 -5.17 -1.44
CA THR A 252 1.78 -4.13 -1.95
C THR A 252 1.15 -4.52 -3.28
N ARG A 253 1.94 -5.04 -4.24
CA ARG A 253 1.41 -5.48 -5.54
C ARG A 253 0.52 -6.72 -5.43
N ALA A 254 0.93 -7.73 -4.66
CA ALA A 254 0.10 -8.91 -4.43
C ALA A 254 -1.26 -8.55 -3.82
N LEU A 255 -1.27 -7.61 -2.88
CA LEU A 255 -2.48 -7.11 -2.21
C LEU A 255 -3.37 -6.30 -3.15
N LEU A 256 -2.79 -5.57 -4.09
CA LEU A 256 -3.51 -4.88 -5.17
C LEU A 256 -4.32 -5.89 -6.00
N LEU A 257 -3.67 -6.95 -6.49
CA LEU A 257 -4.36 -7.98 -7.29
C LEU A 257 -5.44 -8.70 -6.46
N ARG A 258 -5.17 -8.95 -5.17
CA ARG A 258 -6.16 -9.53 -4.24
C ARG A 258 -7.38 -8.63 -4.09
N ASN A 259 -7.20 -7.31 -4.03
CA ASN A 259 -8.31 -6.36 -4.00
C ASN A 259 -9.07 -6.32 -5.34
N ALA A 260 -8.37 -6.39 -6.48
CA ALA A 260 -9.00 -6.44 -7.81
C ALA A 260 -9.92 -7.67 -7.95
N VAL A 261 -9.44 -8.85 -7.55
CA VAL A 261 -10.25 -10.08 -7.51
C VAL A 261 -11.46 -9.91 -6.60
N ARG A 262 -11.28 -9.34 -5.39
CA ARG A 262 -12.40 -9.10 -4.46
C ARG A 262 -13.42 -8.11 -5.01
N ALA A 263 -13.00 -7.09 -5.74
CA ALA A 263 -13.92 -6.14 -6.38
C ALA A 263 -14.80 -6.86 -7.41
N ALA A 264 -14.21 -7.72 -8.26
CA ALA A 264 -14.94 -8.53 -9.22
C ALA A 264 -15.90 -9.54 -8.54
N GLU A 265 -15.52 -10.14 -7.41
CA GLU A 265 -16.38 -11.04 -6.63
C GLU A 265 -17.60 -10.34 -6.03
N ARG A 266 -17.51 -9.06 -5.64
CA ARG A 266 -18.66 -8.33 -5.05
C ARG A 266 -19.75 -8.00 -6.07
N LEU A 267 -19.39 -7.91 -7.35
CA LEU A 267 -20.35 -7.72 -8.44
C LEU A 267 -21.04 -9.04 -8.82
N ALA A 268 -20.91 -10.09 -7.98
CA ALA A 268 -21.50 -11.43 -8.15
C ALA A 268 -22.95 -11.51 -7.74
#